data_AF-A0A7C2YRA8-F1
#
_entry.id   AF-A0A7C2YRA8-F1
#
_cell.length_a   1.000
_cell.length_b   1.000
_cell.length_c   1.000
_cell.angle_alpha   90.00
_cell.angle_beta   90.00
_cell.angle_gamma   90.00
#
_symmetry.space_group_name_H-M   'P 1'
#
loop_
_entity.id
_entity.type
_entity.pdbx_description
1 polymer ?
#
loop_
_entity_poly.entity_id
_entity_poly.type
_entity_poly.pdbx_seq_one_letter_code
_entity_poly.pdbx_strand_id
1 'polypeptide(L)' 'MKRCEQTAGPDSLLQIVLDLRKQLSAAKTAHEKTALQRQITATDQQIDQLVYDLYGLTGEEIRIVEGAMR' A
#
# COMPACT_ATOMS: atom_id res chain seq x y z
N MET A 1 0.16 -29.83 5.89
CA MET A 1 0.20 -29.01 4.64
C MET A 1 0.64 -27.61 5.03
N LYS A 2 1.46 -26.98 4.18
CA LYS A 2 2.53 -26.04 4.54
C LYS A 2 2.10 -24.83 5.39
N ARG A 3 2.53 -24.88 6.65
CA ARG A 3 3.14 -23.86 7.54
C ARG A 3 2.82 -22.38 7.25
N CYS A 4 2.28 -21.74 8.29
CA CYS A 4 1.90 -20.34 8.48
C CYS A 4 3.00 -19.27 8.29
N GLU A 5 3.74 -19.28 7.18
CA GLU A 5 4.88 -18.36 6.99
C GLU A 5 4.63 -17.21 6.00
N GLN A 6 3.37 -16.87 5.66
CA GLN A 6 3.08 -15.86 4.61
C GLN A 6 2.39 -14.57 5.08
N THR A 7 2.07 -14.36 6.35
CA THR A 7 1.11 -13.28 6.73
C THR A 7 1.71 -11.91 7.05
N ALA A 8 2.99 -11.65 6.73
CA ALA A 8 3.62 -10.35 7.06
C ALA A 8 4.59 -9.85 5.97
N GLY A 9 4.24 -10.06 4.70
CA GLY A 9 5.03 -9.56 3.55
C GLY A 9 4.29 -8.46 2.78
N PRO A 10 5.01 -7.66 1.97
CA PRO A 10 4.41 -6.62 1.12
C PRO A 10 3.36 -7.19 0.16
N ASP A 11 3.49 -8.47 -0.22
CA ASP A 11 2.53 -9.18 -1.05
C ASP A 11 1.11 -9.19 -0.47
N SER A 12 0.96 -9.28 0.86
CA SER A 12 -0.35 -9.27 1.51
C SER A 12 -1.01 -7.89 1.47
N LEU A 13 -0.21 -6.82 1.59
CA LEU A 13 -0.70 -5.44 1.46
C LEU A 13 -1.07 -5.13 0.00
N LEU A 14 -0.32 -5.68 -0.96
CA LEU A 14 -0.63 -5.56 -2.38
C LEU A 14 -1.99 -6.19 -2.71
N GLN A 15 -2.31 -7.36 -2.13
CA GLN A 15 -3.63 -7.97 -2.30
C GLN A 15 -4.75 -7.10 -1.74
N ILE A 16 -4.54 -6.45 -0.59
CA ILE A 16 -5.49 -5.52 0.02
C ILE A 16 -5.75 -4.32 -0.92
N VAL A 17 -4.69 -3.71 -1.47
CA VAL A 17 -4.84 -2.59 -2.43
C VAL A 17 -5.59 -3.03 -3.69
N LEU A 18 -5.30 -4.21 -4.24
CA LEU A 18 -5.99 -4.73 -5.42
C LEU A 18 -7.49 -4.96 -5.15
N ASP A 19 -7.84 -5.47 -3.97
CA ASP A 19 -9.23 -5.67 -3.58
C ASP A 19 -9.96 -4.33 -3.37
N LEU A 20 -9.34 -3.39 -2.64
CA LEU A 20 -9.87 -2.05 -2.40
C LEU A 20 -10.08 -1.28 -3.71
N ARG A 21 -9.18 -1.42 -4.70
CA ARG A 21 -9.34 -0.80 -6.03
C ARG A 21 -10.52 -1.39 -6.80
N LYS A 22 -10.78 -2.70 -6.70
CA LYS A 22 -11.97 -3.33 -7.28
C LYS A 22 -13.24 -2.81 -6.63
N GLN A 23 -13.26 -2.70 -5.30
CA GLN A 23 -14.38 -2.12 -4.56
C GLN A 23 -14.62 -0.65 -4.93
N LEU A 24 -13.55 0.13 -5.13
CA LEU A 24 -13.64 1.54 -5.54
C LEU A 24 -14.27 1.70 -6.93
N SER A 25 -13.95 0.79 -7.85
CA SER A 25 -14.58 0.73 -9.18
C SER A 25 -16.07 0.38 -9.11
N ALA A 26 -16.46 -0.51 -8.18
CA ALA A 26 -17.85 -0.92 -7.97
C ALA A 26 -18.68 0.06 -7.12
N ALA A 27 -18.03 0.97 -6.37
CA ALA A 27 -18.68 1.90 -5.47
C ALA A 27 -19.59 2.88 -6.23
N LYS A 28 -20.82 3.03 -5.73
CA LYS A 28 -21.86 3.84 -6.40
C LYS A 28 -21.96 5.25 -5.83
N THR A 29 -21.54 5.45 -4.58
CA THR A 29 -21.62 6.75 -3.91
C THR A 29 -20.26 7.44 -3.81
N ALA A 30 -20.26 8.77 -3.82
CA ALA A 30 -19.05 9.57 -3.64
C ALA A 30 -18.41 9.38 -2.26
N HIS A 31 -19.23 9.12 -1.23
CA HIS A 31 -18.75 8.86 0.13
C HIS A 31 -17.98 7.55 0.21
N GLU A 32 -18.52 6.46 -0.35
CA GLU A 32 -17.82 5.16 -0.40
C GLU A 32 -16.51 5.26 -1.17
N LYS A 33 -16.51 5.93 -2.34
CA LYS A 33 -15.29 6.18 -3.11
C LYS A 33 -14.24 6.92 -2.30
N THR A 34 -14.64 7.95 -1.55
CA THR A 34 -13.72 8.73 -0.71
C THR A 34 -13.15 7.87 0.43
N ALA A 35 -13.98 7.06 1.07
CA ALA A 35 -13.54 6.17 2.14
C ALA A 35 -12.56 5.08 1.63
N LEU A 36 -12.87 4.48 0.47
CA LEU A 36 -12.01 3.49 -0.18
C LEU A 36 -10.71 4.12 -0.67
N GLN A 37 -10.76 5.32 -1.24
CA GLN A 37 -9.56 6.04 -1.70
C GLN A 37 -8.60 6.33 -0.54
N ARG A 38 -9.12 6.74 0.62
CA ARG A 38 -8.31 6.94 1.83
C ARG A 38 -7.64 5.66 2.31
N GLN A 39 -8.37 4.54 2.27
CA GLN A 39 -7.82 3.23 2.64
C GLN A 39 -6.74 2.77 1.67
N ILE A 40 -6.93 3.01 0.36
CA ILE A 40 -5.92 2.72 -0.67
C ILE A 40 -4.66 3.54 -0.39
N THR A 41 -4.78 4.85 -0.18
CA THR A 41 -3.63 5.71 0.10
C THR A 41 -2.89 5.31 1.38
N ALA A 42 -3.61 4.98 2.44
CA ALA A 42 -2.99 4.52 3.68
C ALA A 42 -2.28 3.17 3.52
N THR A 43 -2.77 2.29 2.63
CA THR A 43 -2.16 0.99 2.36
C THR A 43 -0.96 1.12 1.41
N ASP A 44 -1.02 1.98 0.39
CA ASP A 44 0.11 2.32 -0.48
C ASP A 44 1.30 2.83 0.34
N GLN A 45 1.07 3.75 1.30
CA GLN A 45 2.13 4.24 2.19
C GLN A 45 2.77 3.14 3.06
N GLN A 46 1.97 2.17 3.51
CA GLN A 46 2.50 1.01 4.24
C GLN A 46 3.35 0.10 3.34
N ILE A 47 2.99 -0.02 2.06
CA ILE A 47 3.79 -0.75 1.08
C ILE A 47 5.10 -0.02 0.83
N ASP A 48 5.07 1.30 0.61
CA ASP A 48 6.27 2.11 0.40
C ASP A 48 7.25 1.97 1.57
N GLN A 49 6.76 2.07 2.81
CA GLN A 49 7.59 1.89 4.00
C GLN A 49 8.21 0.48 4.06
N LEU A 50 7.43 -0.56 3.79
CA LEU A 50 7.93 -1.93 3.82
C LEU A 50 8.95 -2.20 2.70
N VAL A 51 8.77 -1.57 1.53
CA VAL A 51 9.75 -1.59 0.44
C VAL A 51 11.03 -0.89 0.88
N TYR A 52 10.94 0.30 1.48
CA TYR A 52 12.11 1.01 2.01
C TYR A 52 12.86 0.20 3.07
N ASP A 53 12.13 -0.46 3.97
CA ASP A 53 12.71 -1.32 5.00
C ASP A 53 13.42 -2.55 4.38
N LEU A 54 12.85 -3.15 3.33
CA LEU A 54 13.44 -4.30 2.63
C LEU A 54 14.73 -3.93 1.88
N TYR A 55 14.81 -2.72 1.34
CA TYR A 55 16.01 -2.21 0.67
C TYR A 55 16.95 -1.46 1.60
N GLY A 56 16.60 -1.31 2.88
CA GLY A 56 17.43 -0.67 3.90
C GLY A 56 17.66 0.82 3.67
N LEU A 57 16.70 1.52 3.03
CA LEU A 57 16.84 2.95 2.76
C LEU A 57 16.78 3.76 4.05
N THR A 58 17.68 4.73 4.14
CA THR A 58 17.68 5.73 5.20
C THR A 58 16.65 6.82 4.92
N GLY A 59 16.22 7.54 5.96
CA GLY A 59 15.28 8.65 5.80
C GLY A 59 15.75 9.76 4.85
N GLU A 60 17.07 9.91 4.64
CA GLU A 60 17.64 10.83 3.66
C GLU A 60 17.43 10.32 2.23
N GLU A 61 17.68 9.03 1.98
CA GLU A 61 17.44 8.39 0.68
C GLU A 61 15.95 8.39 0.32
N ILE A 62 15.06 8.12 1.29
CA ILE A 62 13.61 8.21 1.09
C ILE A 62 13.21 9.63 0.65
N ARG A 63 13.71 10.66 1.33
CA ARG A 63 13.42 12.06 0.97
C ARG A 63 13.92 12.44 -0.42
N ILE A 64 15.05 11.88 -0.85
CA ILE A 64 15.57 12.09 -2.22
C ILE A 64 14.64 11.43 -3.24
N VAL A 65 14.21 10.18 -2.99
CA VAL A 65 13.28 9.45 -3.87
C VAL A 65 11.92 10.16 -3.96
N GLU A 66 11.34 10.56 -2.83
CA GLU A 66 10.07 11.29 -2.79
C GLU A 66 10.19 12.70 -3.41
N GLY A 67 11.32 13.38 -3.20
CA GLY A 67 11.59 14.70 -3.76
C GLY A 67 11.79 14.69 -5.28
N ALA A 68 12.30 13.58 -5.83
CA ALA A 68 12.47 13.40 -7.28
C ALA A 68 11.17 13.04 -8.01
N MET A 69 10.15 12.53 -7.30
CA MET A 69 8.84 12.17 -7.87
C MET A 69 7.81 13.31 -7.81
N ARG A 70 8.18 14.48 -7.27
CA ARG A 70 7.31 15.65 -7.08
C ARG A 70 7.49 16.69 -8.17
#